data_AF-A0A917ACU6-F1
#
_entry.id   AF-A0A917ACU6-F1
#
_cell.length_a   1.000
_cell.length_b   1.000
_cell.length_c   1.000
_cell.angle_alpha   90.00
_cell.angle_beta   90.00
_cell.angle_gamma   90.00
#
_symmetry.space_group_name_H-M   'P 1'
#
loop_
_entity.id
_entity.type
_entity.pdbx_description
1 polymer ?
#
loop_
_entity_poly.entity_id
_entity_poly.type
_entity_poly.pdbx_seq_one_letter_code
_entity_poly.pdbx_strand_id
1 'polypeptide(L)' 'MRLLPALFLTLVAGPAAAHVGHLGEVAGHGHWLGAAALGAAIAIGLWQGLRGRGGKAQAEEDQGDVPADEDPQEA' A
#
# COMPACT_ATOMS: atom_id res chain seq x y z
N MET A 1 50.15 14.80 19.54
CA MET A 1 50.62 13.54 18.91
C MET A 1 49.52 12.75 18.17
N ARG A 2 48.23 13.09 18.31
CA ARG A 2 47.11 12.39 17.62
C ARG A 2 46.95 12.73 16.13
N LEU A 3 47.52 13.84 15.68
CA LEU A 3 47.39 14.33 14.31
C LEU A 3 48.23 13.52 13.32
N LEU A 4 49.36 12.99 13.77
CA LEU A 4 50.28 12.22 12.93
C LEU A 4 49.67 10.90 12.41
N PRO A 5 49.03 10.05 13.25
CA PRO A 5 48.36 8.86 12.73
C PRO A 5 47.13 9.20 11.88
N ALA A 6 46.37 10.24 12.24
CA ALA A 6 45.21 10.68 11.47
C ALA A 6 45.59 11.09 10.04
N LEU A 7 46.68 11.88 9.91
CA LEU A 7 47.21 12.30 8.61
C LEU A 7 47.68 11.10 7.78
N PHE A 8 48.37 10.15 8.40
CA PHE A 8 48.84 8.94 7.74
C PHE A 8 47.68 8.09 7.19
N LEU A 9 46.64 7.89 8.00
CA LEU A 9 45.42 7.17 7.59
C LEU A 9 44.71 7.85 6.42
N THR A 10 44.64 9.18 6.41
CA THR A 10 44.02 9.91 5.29
C THR A 10 44.83 9.84 4.00
N LEU A 11 46.16 9.77 4.07
CA LEU A 11 47.04 9.65 2.90
C LEU A 11 47.01 8.24 2.30
N VAL A 12 46.76 7.23 3.13
CA VAL A 12 46.64 5.81 2.72
C VAL A 12 45.21 5.42 2.32
N ALA A 13 44.21 6.26 2.65
CA ALA A 13 42.82 6.02 2.27
C ALA A 13 42.64 6.13 0.74
N GLY A 14 42.69 4.99 0.06
CA GLY A 14 42.35 4.87 -1.36
C GLY A 14 40.84 4.79 -1.59
N PRO A 15 40.38 5.02 -2.83
CA PRO A 15 38.97 4.88 -3.18
C PRO A 15 38.50 3.44 -2.92
N ALA A 16 37.46 3.27 -2.09
CA ALA A 16 36.78 1.99 -1.94
C ALA A 16 35.90 1.75 -3.17
N ALA A 17 36.40 0.99 -4.14
CA ALA A 17 35.63 0.56 -5.30
C ALA A 17 34.61 -0.53 -4.91
N ALA A 18 33.58 -0.13 -4.16
CA ALA A 18 32.39 -0.96 -4.02
C ALA A 18 31.74 -1.04 -5.40
N HIS A 19 31.79 -2.22 -6.01
CA HIS A 19 31.13 -2.43 -7.29
C HIS A 19 29.63 -2.18 -7.09
N VAL A 20 29.00 -1.47 -8.04
CA VAL A 20 27.55 -1.17 -8.05
C VAL A 20 26.70 -2.45 -7.90
N GLY A 21 27.29 -3.62 -8.16
CA GLY A 21 26.68 -4.94 -7.95
C GLY A 21 26.12 -5.19 -6.54
N HIS A 22 26.72 -4.64 -5.47
CA HIS A 22 26.19 -4.85 -4.11
C HIS A 22 24.99 -3.96 -3.76
N LEU A 23 24.76 -2.86 -4.48
CA LEU A 23 23.53 -2.06 -4.33
C LEU A 23 22.35 -2.66 -5.10
N GLY A 24 22.64 -3.39 -6.19
CA GLY A 24 21.64 -4.13 -6.96
C GLY A 24 20.98 -5.28 -6.19
N GLU A 25 21.72 -5.96 -5.31
CA GLU A 25 21.19 -7.03 -4.46
C GLU A 25 20.12 -6.54 -3.46
N VAL A 26 20.26 -5.30 -2.96
CA VAL A 26 19.31 -4.69 -2.00
C VAL A 26 18.10 -4.08 -2.71
N ALA A 27 18.30 -3.50 -3.90
CA ALA A 27 17.23 -2.84 -4.65
C ALA A 27 16.20 -3.81 -5.27
N GLY A 28 16.58 -5.06 -5.55
CA GLY A 28 15.74 -5.99 -6.31
C GLY A 28 14.63 -6.73 -5.55
N HIS A 29 14.85 -7.06 -4.27
CA HIS A 29 13.98 -8.04 -3.58
C HIS A 29 12.67 -7.44 -3.01
N GLY A 30 12.71 -6.23 -2.45
CA GLY A 30 11.53 -5.61 -1.84
C GLY A 30 10.56 -4.97 -2.86
N HIS A 31 11.09 -4.42 -3.95
CA HIS A 31 10.29 -3.68 -4.94
C HIS A 31 9.37 -4.59 -5.74
N TRP A 32 9.83 -5.76 -6.15
CA TRP A 32 8.99 -6.74 -6.85
C TRP A 32 7.93 -7.34 -5.94
N LEU A 33 8.22 -7.56 -4.65
CA LEU A 33 7.22 -8.02 -3.69
C LEU A 33 6.14 -6.97 -3.45
N GLY A 34 6.52 -5.69 -3.36
CA GLY A 34 5.59 -4.57 -3.28
C GLY A 34 4.69 -4.47 -4.52
N ALA A 35 5.28 -4.58 -5.72
CA ALA A 35 4.53 -4.60 -6.97
C ALA A 35 3.58 -5.81 -7.07
N ALA A 36 4.02 -6.99 -6.64
CA ALA A 36 3.20 -8.21 -6.60
C ALA A 36 2.04 -8.09 -5.60
N ALA A 37 2.30 -7.56 -4.40
CA ALA A 37 1.27 -7.32 -3.38
C ALA A 37 0.22 -6.31 -3.85
N LEU A 38 0.65 -5.23 -4.50
CA LEU A 38 -0.26 -4.23 -5.08
C LEU A 38 -1.11 -4.84 -6.19
N GLY A 39 -0.51 -5.63 -7.10
CA GLY A 39 -1.24 -6.35 -8.14
C GLY A 39 -2.28 -7.31 -7.56
N ALA A 40 -1.94 -8.06 -6.50
CA ALA A 40 -2.86 -8.96 -5.82
C ALA A 40 -4.03 -8.22 -5.18
N ALA A 41 -3.78 -7.08 -4.52
CA ALA A 41 -4.84 -6.26 -3.92
C ALA A 41 -5.85 -5.75 -4.97
N ILE A 42 -5.35 -5.27 -6.12
CA ILE A 42 -6.20 -4.83 -7.24
C ILE A 42 -7.03 -5.99 -7.77
N ALA A 43 -6.42 -7.16 -8.00
CA ALA A 43 -7.11 -8.34 -8.51
C ALA A 43 -8.25 -8.80 -7.58
N ILE A 44 -8.00 -8.84 -6.27
CA ILE A 44 -9.03 -9.19 -5.27
C ILE A 44 -10.15 -8.15 -5.26
N GLY A 45 -9.82 -6.85 -5.29
CA GLY A 45 -10.82 -5.78 -5.33
C GLY A 45 -11.74 -5.88 -6.55
N LEU A 46 -11.17 -6.08 -7.74
CA LEU A 46 -11.93 -6.27 -8.97
C LEU A 46 -12.79 -7.54 -8.93
N TRP A 47 -12.25 -8.64 -8.43
CA TRP A 47 -12.99 -9.90 -8.32
C TRP A 47 -14.19 -9.80 -7.38
N GLN A 48 -14.04 -9.13 -6.23
CA GLN A 48 -15.16 -8.90 -5.31
C GLN A 48 -16.20 -7.94 -5.90
N GLY A 49 -15.79 -6.89 -6.62
CA GLY A 49 -16.70 -6.00 -7.32
C GLY A 49 -17.53 -6.72 -8.39
N LEU A 50 -16.88 -7.57 -9.19
CA LEU A 50 -17.54 -8.38 -10.21
C LEU A 50 -18.48 -9.43 -9.60
N ARG A 51 -18.08 -10.10 -8.51
CA ARG A 51 -18.95 -11.06 -7.82
C ARG A 51 -20.13 -10.39 -7.14
N GLY A 52 -19.90 -9.24 -6.50
CA GLY A 52 -20.94 -8.45 -5.84
C GLY A 52 -21.99 -7.95 -6.83
N ARG A 53 -21.61 -7.64 -8.08
CA ARG A 53 -22.55 -7.21 -9.11
C ARG A 53 -23.44 -8.34 -9.65
N GLY A 54 -23.11 -9.61 -9.37
CA GLY A 54 -24.01 -10.74 -9.60
C GLY A 54 -25.05 -10.98 -8.50
N GLY A 55 -24.91 -10.34 -7.32
CA GLY A 55 -25.80 -10.56 -6.17
C GLY A 55 -26.38 -9.30 -5.52
N LYS A 56 -26.03 -8.10 -6.00
CA LYS A 56 -26.46 -6.81 -5.41
C LYS A 56 -27.39 -6.00 -6.32
N ALA A 57 -28.05 -6.66 -7.27
CA ALA A 57 -29.12 -6.06 -8.06
C ALA A 57 -30.53 -6.18 -7.40
N GLN A 58 -30.62 -6.61 -6.14
CA GLN A 58 -31.91 -6.85 -5.48
C GLN A 58 -31.92 -6.46 -3.98
N ALA A 59 -31.37 -5.29 -3.66
CA ALA A 59 -31.46 -4.77 -2.29
C ALA A 59 -31.63 -3.24 -2.29
N GLU A 60 -32.46 -2.72 -3.20
CA GLU A 60 -32.87 -1.31 -3.18
C GLU A 60 -34.30 -1.21 -3.74
N GLU A 61 -35.25 -1.86 -3.06
CA GLU A 61 -36.70 -1.68 -3.27
C GLU A 61 -37.45 -2.39 -2.13
N ASP A 62 -37.32 -1.89 -0.89
CA ASP A 62 -38.32 -2.10 0.16
C ASP A 62 -38.14 -1.08 1.30
N GLN A 63 -38.28 0.21 0.98
CA GLN A 63 -38.71 1.18 1.99
C GLN A 63 -40.22 1.28 1.83
N GLY A 64 -40.90 0.29 2.41
CA GLY A 64 -42.34 0.15 2.38
C GLY A 64 -43.07 1.41 2.84
N ASP A 65 -44.04 1.79 2.02
CA ASP A 65 -45.17 2.65 2.38
C ASP A 65 -45.70 2.31 3.78
N VAL A 66 -45.68 3.29 4.68
CA VAL A 66 -46.44 3.25 5.93
C VAL A 66 -47.68 4.13 5.73
N PRO A 67 -48.89 3.56 5.56
CA PRO A 67 -50.12 4.31 5.74
C PRO A 67 -50.64 4.05 7.16
N ALA A 68 -50.71 5.10 7.98
CA ALA A 68 -51.72 5.23 9.02
C ALA A 68 -51.75 6.68 9.53
N ASP A 69 -52.83 7.34 9.14
CA ASP A 69 -53.37 8.62 9.58
C ASP A 69 -53.35 8.89 11.11
N GLU A 70 -53.39 10.21 11.40
CA GLU A 70 -54.03 10.88 12.56
C GLU A 70 -53.39 10.81 13.97
N ASP A 71 -52.67 11.88 14.35
CA ASP A 71 -53.11 12.79 15.44
C ASP A 71 -52.18 14.04 15.54
N PRO A 72 -52.68 15.28 15.34
CA PRO A 72 -51.91 16.49 15.64
C PRO A 72 -51.90 16.73 17.16
N GLN A 73 -50.75 16.52 17.80
CA GLN A 73 -50.58 16.79 19.23
C GLN A 73 -50.52 18.31 19.49
N GLU A 74 -51.50 18.82 20.23
CA GLU A 74 -51.55 20.17 20.77
C GLU A 74 -50.45 20.42 21.82
N ALA A 75 -49.74 21.56 21.73
CA ALA A 75 -49.04 22.22 22.83
C ALA A 75 -48.82 23.72 22.52
#